data_AF-A0A8T5L6G8-F1
#
_entry.id   AF-A0A8T5L6G8-F1
#
_cell.length_a   1.000
_cell.length_b   1.000
_cell.length_c   1.000
_cell.angle_alpha   90.00
_cell.angle_beta   90.00
_cell.angle_gamma   90.00
#
_symmetry.space_group_name_H-M   'P 1'
#
loop_
_entity.id
_entity.type
_entity.pdbx_description
1 polymer ?
#
loop_
_entity_poly.entity_id
_entity_poly.type
_entity_poly.pdbx_seq_one_letter_code
_entity_poly.pdbx_strand_id
1 'polypeptide(L)' 'MNPNIIRSIIFLIAALILIIYPKKVMKFQEYILKKINIKARDSEKSTRILGIIFLIIAAILFYFGLK' A
#
# COMPACT_ATOMS: atom_id res chain seq x y z
N MET A 1 4.58 22.60 -5.00
CA MET A 1 4.52 21.56 -3.95
C MET A 1 5.64 20.57 -4.20
N ASN A 2 6.45 20.22 -3.19
CA ASN A 2 7.57 19.29 -3.36
C ASN A 2 7.03 17.93 -3.85
N PRO A 3 7.55 17.36 -4.96
CA PRO A 3 7.13 16.04 -5.46
C PRO A 3 7.20 14.93 -4.40
N ASN A 4 8.13 15.03 -3.44
CA ASN A 4 8.28 14.06 -2.36
C ASN A 4 7.11 14.11 -1.37
N ILE A 5 6.54 15.30 -1.12
CA ILE A 5 5.36 15.46 -0.26
C ILE A 5 4.11 14.86 -0.93
N ILE A 6 3.96 15.05 -2.24
CA ILE A 6 2.88 14.40 -3.00
C ILE A 6 3.00 12.88 -2.90
N ARG A 7 4.21 12.34 -3.14
CA ARG A 7 4.47 10.91 -3.07
C ARG A 7 4.23 10.36 -1.66
N SER A 8 4.66 11.06 -0.60
CA SER A 8 4.44 10.61 0.77
C SER A 8 2.95 10.52 1.11
N ILE A 9 2.13 11.48 0.67
CA ILE A 9 0.68 11.44 0.86
C ILE A 9 0.05 10.25 0.15
N ILE A 10 0.48 9.97 -1.10
CA ILE A 10 0.00 8.81 -1.85
C ILE A 10 0.33 7.50 -1.11
N PHE A 11 1.56 7.34 -0.63
CA PHE A 11 1.97 6.16 0.15
C PHE A 11 1.21 6.05 1.47
N LEU A 12 0.93 7.17 2.14
CA LEU A 12 0.14 7.19 3.37
C LEU A 12 -1.30 6.72 3.15
N ILE A 13 -1.96 7.22 2.10
CA ILE A 13 -3.31 6.80 1.73
C ILE A 13 -3.33 5.31 1.38
N ALA A 14 -2.35 4.84 0.60
CA ALA A 14 -2.23 3.43 0.25
C ALA A 14 -2.03 2.54 1.49
N ALA A 15 -1.17 2.96 2.44
CA ALA A 15 -0.96 2.27 3.71
C ALA A 15 -2.25 2.16 4.52
N LEU A 16 -3.00 3.27 4.65
CA LEU A 16 -4.29 3.29 5.35
C LEU A 16 -5.29 2.32 4.73
N ILE A 17 -5.42 2.30 3.39
CA ILE A 17 -6.32 1.39 2.69
C ILE A 17 -5.94 -0.08 2.94
N LEU A 18 -4.64 -0.40 2.88
CA LEU A 18 -4.11 -1.74 3.14
C LEU A 18 -4.36 -2.22 4.57
N ILE A 19 -4.25 -1.32 5.56
CA ILE A 19 -4.43 -1.64 6.98
C ILE A 19 -5.91 -1.73 7.38
N ILE A 20 -6.74 -0.78 6.92
CA ILE A 20 -8.16 -0.67 7.32
C ILE A 20 -9.01 -1.67 6.55
N TYR A 21 -8.73 -1.88 5.26
CA TYR A 21 -9.56 -2.72 4.38
C TYR A 21 -8.78 -3.87 3.72
N PRO A 22 -7.98 -4.66 4.46
CA PRO A 22 -7.12 -5.68 3.86
C PRO A 22 -7.92 -6.71 3.07
N LYS A 23 -9.10 -7.11 3.58
CA LYS A 23 -10.01 -8.05 2.88
C LYS A 23 -10.52 -7.53 1.55
N LYS A 24 -10.81 -6.22 1.43
CA LYS A 24 -11.27 -5.63 0.16
C LYS A 24 -10.13 -5.55 -0.84
N VAL A 25 -8.94 -5.18 -0.39
CA VAL A 25 -7.73 -5.14 -1.22
C VAL A 25 -7.38 -6.53 -1.72
N MET A 26 -7.42 -7.56 -0.86
CA MET A 26 -7.19 -8.94 -1.27
C MET A 26 -8.18 -9.42 -2.33
N LYS A 27 -9.48 -9.17 -2.15
CA LYS A 27 -10.49 -9.53 -3.18
C LYS A 27 -10.21 -8.86 -4.53
N PHE A 28 -9.76 -7.60 -4.50
CA PHE A 28 -9.38 -6.88 -5.70
C PHE A 28 -8.11 -7.46 -6.34
N GLN A 29 -7.10 -7.80 -5.54
CA GLN A 29 -5.89 -8.48 -5.99
C GLN A 29 -6.21 -9.85 -6.59
N GLU A 30 -7.04 -10.65 -5.94
CA GLU A 30 -7.52 -11.94 -6.46
C GLU A 30 -8.26 -11.78 -7.78
N TYR A 31 -9.12 -10.76 -7.91
CA TYR A 31 -9.82 -10.47 -9.16
C TYR A 31 -8.85 -10.16 -10.31
N ILE A 32 -7.83 -9.32 -10.05
CA ILE A 32 -6.80 -9.00 -11.04
C ILE A 32 -5.98 -10.24 -11.39
N LEU A 33 -5.48 -10.95 -10.38
CA LEU A 33 -4.62 -12.13 -10.54
C LEU A 33 -5.35 -13.24 -11.29
N LYS A 34 -6.64 -13.46 -11.00
CA LYS A 34 -7.50 -14.38 -11.74
C LYS A 34 -7.65 -13.99 -13.20
N LYS A 35 -7.75 -12.68 -13.51
CA LYS A 35 -7.84 -12.18 -14.89
C LYS A 35 -6.55 -12.45 -15.68
N ILE A 36 -5.40 -12.47 -15.02
CA ILE A 36 -4.09 -12.80 -15.63
C ILE A 36 -3.65 -14.26 -15.38
N ASN A 37 -4.57 -15.10 -14.89
CA ASN A 37 -4.36 -16.53 -14.62
C ASN A 37 -3.19 -16.86 -13.67
N ILE A 38 -2.92 -15.97 -12.71
CA ILE A 38 -1.93 -16.16 -11.64
C ILE A 38 -2.67 -16.56 -10.36
N LYS A 39 -2.16 -17.57 -9.64
CA LYS A 39 -2.71 -17.96 -8.33
C LYS A 39 -2.31 -16.91 -7.28
N ALA A 40 -3.31 -16.31 -6.65
CA ALA A 40 -3.11 -15.51 -5.45
C ALA A 40 -2.60 -16.40 -4.31
N ARG A 41 -1.50 -16.00 -3.66
CA ARG A 41 -0.89 -16.72 -2.54
C ARG A 41 -0.83 -15.87 -1.26
N ASP A 42 -1.24 -14.62 -1.35
CA ASP A 42 -1.14 -13.68 -0.24
C ASP A 42 -2.21 -13.92 0.83
N SER A 43 -1.81 -13.72 2.08
CA SER A 43 -2.68 -13.80 3.25
C SER A 43 -3.03 -12.40 3.75
N GLU A 44 -4.11 -12.29 4.53
CA GLU A 44 -4.52 -11.02 5.15
C GLU A 44 -3.39 -10.39 5.99
N LYS A 45 -2.58 -11.25 6.63
CA LYS A 45 -1.39 -10.82 7.37
C LYS A 45 -0.33 -10.20 6.46
N SER A 46 -0.09 -10.79 5.28
CA SER A 46 0.83 -10.25 4.25
C SER A 46 0.37 -8.86 3.79
N THR A 47 -0.92 -8.70 3.48
CA THR A 47 -1.50 -7.41 3.05
C THR A 47 -1.36 -6.31 4.11
N ARG A 48 -1.57 -6.64 5.40
CA ARG A 48 -1.34 -5.68 6.49
C ARG A 48 0.12 -5.32 6.67
N ILE A 49 1.04 -6.29 6.55
CA ILE A 49 2.49 -6.05 6.59
C ILE A 49 2.89 -5.10 5.45
N LEU A 50 2.36 -5.30 4.24
CA LEU A 50 2.59 -4.40 3.11
C LEU A 50 2.14 -2.96 3.42
N GLY A 51 1.00 -2.80 4.09
CA GLY A 51 0.51 -1.51 4.57
C GLY A 51 1.48 -0.83 5.56
N ILE A 52 2.05 -1.59 6.49
CA ILE A 52 3.07 -1.06 7.43
C ILE A 52 4.32 -0.60 6.67
N ILE A 53 4.79 -1.38 5.69
CA ILE A 53 5.94 -1.01 4.85
C ILE A 53 5.66 0.31 4.12
N PHE A 54 4.47 0.47 3.55
CA PHE A 54 4.08 1.72 2.88
C PHE A 54 4.03 2.91 3.83
N LEU A 55 3.66 2.68 5.10
CA LEU A 55 3.64 3.71 6.13
C LEU A 55 5.07 4.18 6.47
N ILE A 56 6.03 3.25 6.56
CA ILE A 56 7.46 3.57 6.75
C ILE A 56 7.99 4.39 5.57
N ILE A 57 7.69 3.97 4.34
CA ILE A 57 8.10 4.69 3.12
C ILE A 57 7.50 6.11 3.10
N ALA A 58 6.24 6.25 3.48
CA ALA A 58 5.58 7.56 3.57
C ALA A 58 6.29 8.49 4.56
N ALA A 59 6.65 7.98 5.74
CA ALA A 59 7.37 8.75 6.76
C ALA A 59 8.76 9.22 6.26
N ILE A 60 9.51 8.34 5.60
CA ILE A 60 10.82 8.66 5.04
C ILE A 60 10.69 9.73 3.95
N LEU A 61 9.76 9.56 3.02
CA LEU A 61 9.53 10.52 1.93
C LEU A 61 9.05 11.88 2.45
N PHE A 62 8.24 11.89 3.50
CA PHE A 62 7.77 13.12 4.11
C PHE A 62 8.94 13.88 4.77
N TYR A 63 9.81 13.17 5.50
CA TYR A 63 11.01 13.75 6.10
C TYR A 63 11.95 14.37 5.05
N PHE A 64 12.24 13.65 3.96
CA PHE A 64 13.03 14.17 2.83
C PHE A 64 12.30 15.23 2.00
N GLY A 65 10.97 15.33 2.11
CA GLY A 65 10.19 16.36 1.44
C GLY A 65 10.18 17.70 2.19
N LEU A 66 10.39 17.65 3.51
CA LEU A 66 10.46 18.82 4.39
C LEU A 66 11.86 19.42 4.49
N LYS A 67 12.90 18.61 4.28
CA LYS A 67 14.30 19.02 4.21
C LYS A 67 14.65 19.53 2.82
#